data_AF-A0A8J9YRK9-F1
#
_entry.id   AF-A0A8J9YRK9-F1
#
_cell.length_a   1.000
_cell.length_b   1.000
_cell.length_c   1.000
_cell.angle_alpha   90.00
_cell.angle_beta   90.00
_cell.angle_gamma   90.00
#
_symmetry.space_group_name_H-M   'P 1'
#
loop_
_entity.id
_entity.type
_entity.pdbx_description
1 polymer ?
#
loop_
_entity_poly.entity_id
_entity_poly.type
_entity_poly.pdbx_seq_one_letter_code
_entity_poly.pdbx_strand_id
1 'polypeptide(L)'
;MRYYYTATPLKNLFSRLANGQSLAGPMILFDKSFKLQAEVYKSLCDNQRWKTCTERALQKERSKWGKNAIHRDIADLLNNLGLAWKSLGDTRKAIGYYEQSLQMTRTIYGTSFANDDIAAALNNLGLAWADLGDHRRAVSCHEQSLQMRRSIYGEGVGHPNIASSLQNLGTAWNDLCDHRNAVRYYEQSLQKYLW
;
A
#
# COMPACT_ATOMS: atom_id res chain seq x y z
N MET A 1 -11.05 19.81 -4.64
CA MET A 1 -11.40 19.44 -3.24
C MET A 1 -12.85 19.01 -3.03
N ARG A 2 -13.87 19.62 -3.65
CA ARG A 2 -15.28 19.18 -3.49
C ARG A 2 -15.64 17.84 -4.18
N TYR A 3 -14.91 17.45 -5.23
CA TYR A 3 -15.29 16.33 -6.11
C TYR A 3 -15.24 14.94 -5.46
N TYR A 4 -14.26 14.64 -4.59
CA TYR A 4 -14.17 13.32 -3.93
C TYR A 4 -15.22 13.15 -2.82
N TYR A 5 -15.64 14.24 -2.19
CA TYR A 5 -16.69 14.23 -1.18
C TYR A 5 -18.07 13.90 -1.77
N THR A 6 -18.30 14.10 -3.07
CA THR A 6 -19.62 13.92 -3.69
C THR A 6 -19.79 12.54 -4.33
N ALA A 7 -18.74 11.93 -4.89
CA ALA A 7 -18.89 10.75 -5.75
C ALA A 7 -19.22 9.44 -4.98
N THR A 8 -18.50 9.13 -3.90
CA THR A 8 -18.69 7.89 -3.14
C THR A 8 -20.03 7.85 -2.38
N PRO A 9 -20.46 8.96 -1.73
CA PRO A 9 -21.78 9.03 -1.12
C PRO A 9 -22.92 8.95 -2.14
N LEU A 10 -22.75 9.54 -3.34
CA LEU A 10 -23.72 9.39 -4.43
C LEU A 10 -23.88 7.93 -4.85
N LYS A 11 -22.79 7.20 -5.07
CA LYS A 11 -22.83 5.80 -5.51
C LYS A 11 -23.57 4.92 -4.49
N ASN A 12 -23.34 5.16 -3.21
CA ASN A 12 -24.04 4.45 -2.13
C ASN A 12 -25.53 4.85 -2.07
N LEU A 13 -25.86 6.14 -2.23
CA LEU A 13 -27.24 6.63 -2.31
C LEU A 13 -28.02 5.96 -3.46
N PHE A 14 -27.43 5.92 -4.66
CA PHE A 14 -28.02 5.25 -5.82
C PHE A 14 -28.21 3.74 -5.58
N SER A 15 -27.27 3.09 -4.90
CA SER A 15 -27.40 1.67 -4.56
C SER A 15 -28.56 1.39 -3.59
N ARG A 16 -28.81 2.29 -2.62
CA ARG A 16 -29.92 2.15 -1.65
C ARG A 16 -31.29 2.44 -2.28
N LEU A 17 -31.34 3.42 -3.18
CA LEU A 17 -32.53 3.71 -3.99
C LEU A 17 -32.87 2.53 -4.92
N ALA A 18 -31.86 1.95 -5.59
CA ALA A 18 -32.05 0.78 -6.44
C ALA A 18 -32.57 -0.45 -5.66
N ASN A 19 -32.24 -0.55 -4.37
CA ASN A 19 -32.67 -1.65 -3.49
C ASN A 19 -33.96 -1.37 -2.71
N GLY A 20 -34.69 -0.27 -3.01
CA GLY A 20 -35.99 0.04 -2.39
C GLY A 20 -35.95 0.37 -0.90
N GLN A 21 -34.79 0.71 -0.34
CA GLN A 21 -34.67 1.03 1.10
C GLN A 21 -35.16 2.45 1.40
N SER A 22 -35.98 2.59 2.45
CA SER A 22 -36.48 3.88 2.94
C SER A 22 -35.34 4.79 3.45
N LEU A 23 -35.39 6.06 3.07
CA LEU A 23 -34.46 7.14 3.45
C LEU A 23 -34.79 7.74 4.84
N ALA A 24 -35.22 6.92 5.80
CA ALA A 24 -35.60 7.37 7.13
C ALA A 24 -34.38 7.64 8.04
N GLY A 25 -33.66 8.74 7.80
CA GLY A 25 -32.57 9.23 8.65
C GLY A 25 -31.88 10.47 8.06
N PRO A 26 -31.11 11.24 8.86
CA PRO A 26 -30.39 12.40 8.36
C PRO A 26 -29.46 12.00 7.20
N MET A 27 -29.60 12.70 6.08
CA MET A 27 -28.90 12.41 4.84
C MET A 27 -27.41 12.76 5.00
N ILE A 28 -26.59 11.79 5.40
CA ILE A 28 -25.14 11.95 5.45
C ILE A 28 -24.63 11.96 4.00
N LEU A 29 -24.66 13.14 3.37
CA LEU A 29 -24.18 13.37 2.01
C LEU A 29 -22.65 13.27 1.88
N PHE A 30 -21.94 13.32 3.01
CA PHE A 30 -20.48 13.36 3.04
C PHE A 30 -19.98 12.25 3.96
N ASP A 31 -19.22 11.31 3.40
CA ASP A 31 -18.47 10.39 4.23
C ASP A 31 -17.39 11.18 5.00
N LYS A 32 -17.52 11.20 6.33
CA LYS A 32 -16.57 11.85 7.25
C LYS A 32 -15.68 10.81 7.95
N SER A 33 -15.58 9.60 7.40
CA SER A 33 -14.71 8.57 7.93
C SER A 33 -13.26 9.01 7.93
N PHE A 34 -12.52 8.59 8.96
CA PHE A 34 -11.08 8.87 9.03
C PHE A 34 -10.30 8.22 7.90
N LYS A 35 -10.80 7.11 7.33
CA LYS A 35 -10.23 6.46 6.13
C LYS A 35 -10.29 7.40 4.92
N LEU A 36 -11.45 7.95 4.61
CA LEU A 36 -11.57 8.88 3.48
C LEU A 36 -10.78 10.16 3.71
N GLN A 37 -10.79 10.71 4.94
CA GLN A 37 -9.97 11.87 5.27
C GLN A 37 -8.47 11.58 5.07
N ALA A 38 -8.00 10.39 5.44
CA ALA A 38 -6.61 9.98 5.23
C ALA A 38 -6.24 9.93 3.74
N GLU A 39 -7.11 9.37 2.89
CA GLU A 39 -6.90 9.34 1.43
C GLU A 39 -6.84 10.75 0.82
N VAL A 40 -7.70 11.66 1.30
CA VAL A 40 -7.70 13.06 0.88
C VAL A 40 -6.40 13.74 1.29
N TYR A 41 -5.98 13.63 2.55
CA TYR A 41 -4.75 14.27 3.02
C TYR A 41 -3.50 13.67 2.38
N LYS A 42 -3.50 12.36 2.08
CA LYS A 42 -2.46 11.71 1.26
C LYS A 42 -2.36 12.38 -0.12
N SER A 43 -3.49 12.59 -0.79
CA SER A 43 -3.54 13.22 -2.11
C SER A 43 -3.13 14.69 -2.10
N LEU A 44 -3.26 15.37 -0.96
CA LEU A 44 -2.83 16.75 -0.75
C LEU A 44 -1.38 16.86 -0.27
N CYS A 45 -0.68 15.74 -0.10
CA CYS A 45 0.66 15.67 0.49
C CYS A 45 0.73 16.29 1.91
N ASP A 46 -0.39 16.36 2.63
CA ASP A 46 -0.44 16.78 4.04
C ASP A 46 -0.15 15.57 4.93
N ASN A 47 1.13 15.22 5.01
CA ASN A 47 1.59 13.98 5.65
C ASN A 47 1.25 13.93 7.15
N GLN A 48 1.22 15.08 7.82
CA GLN A 48 0.89 15.15 9.24
C GLN A 48 -0.58 14.84 9.49
N ARG A 49 -1.49 15.46 8.72
CA ARG A 49 -2.92 15.15 8.83
C ARG A 49 -3.26 13.77 8.32
N TRP A 50 -2.59 13.31 7.26
CA TRP A 50 -2.72 11.94 6.78
C TRP A 50 -2.39 10.93 7.88
N LYS A 51 -1.24 11.08 8.55
CA LYS A 51 -0.85 10.25 9.69
C LYS A 51 -1.94 10.26 10.78
N THR A 52 -2.34 11.43 11.25
CA THR A 52 -3.32 11.56 12.34
C THR A 52 -4.68 10.96 11.98
N CYS A 53 -5.18 11.16 10.76
CA CYS A 53 -6.41 10.51 10.30
C CYS A 53 -6.25 8.98 10.24
N THR A 54 -5.11 8.48 9.76
CA THR A 54 -4.85 7.04 9.69
C THR A 54 -4.74 6.41 11.08
N GLU A 55 -4.11 7.07 12.05
CA GLU A 55 -4.04 6.61 13.45
C GLU A 55 -5.43 6.49 14.08
N ARG A 56 -6.29 7.48 13.85
CA ARG A 56 -7.69 7.46 14.32
C ARG A 56 -8.51 6.37 13.66
N ALA A 57 -8.32 6.15 12.35
CA ALA A 57 -8.96 5.04 11.64
C ALA A 57 -8.52 3.70 12.23
N LEU A 58 -7.22 3.52 12.49
CA LEU A 58 -6.66 2.30 13.08
C LEU A 58 -7.20 2.05 14.49
N GLN A 59 -7.28 3.08 15.32
CA GLN A 59 -7.86 2.97 16.66
C GLN A 59 -9.32 2.51 16.59
N LYS A 60 -10.10 3.07 15.66
CA LYS A 60 -11.50 2.69 15.46
C LYS A 60 -11.66 1.23 15.05
N GLU A 61 -10.85 0.74 14.11
CA GLU A 61 -10.88 -0.67 13.70
C GLU A 61 -10.45 -1.60 14.84
N ARG A 62 -9.41 -1.23 15.61
CA ARG A 62 -8.98 -2.00 16.78
C ARG A 62 -10.04 -2.02 17.89
N SER A 63 -10.79 -0.94 18.09
CA SER A 63 -11.91 -0.93 19.03
C SER A 63 -13.08 -1.79 18.55
N LYS A 64 -13.29 -1.89 17.23
CA LYS A 64 -14.37 -2.68 16.63
C LYS A 64 -14.10 -4.19 16.69
N TRP A 65 -12.89 -4.61 16.32
CA TRP A 65 -12.55 -6.03 16.17
C TRP A 65 -11.75 -6.59 17.35
N GLY A 66 -11.20 -5.73 18.20
CA GLY A 66 -10.29 -6.08 19.28
C GLY A 66 -8.84 -5.69 18.96
N LYS A 67 -8.06 -5.37 20.00
CA LYS A 67 -6.68 -4.85 19.88
C LYS A 67 -5.74 -5.78 19.10
N ASN A 68 -5.96 -7.10 19.21
CA ASN A 68 -5.15 -8.14 18.58
C ASN A 68 -5.87 -8.82 17.40
N ALA A 69 -6.90 -8.18 16.85
CA ALA A 69 -7.63 -8.73 15.72
C ALA A 69 -6.75 -8.79 14.47
N ILE A 70 -6.81 -9.93 13.79
CA ILE A 70 -6.25 -10.11 12.46
C ILE A 70 -7.34 -9.72 11.46
N HIS A 71 -7.18 -8.57 10.82
CA HIS A 71 -8.18 -8.04 9.90
C HIS A 71 -7.51 -7.26 8.76
N ARG A 72 -7.98 -7.46 7.52
CA ARG A 72 -7.41 -6.82 6.33
C ARG A 72 -7.33 -5.31 6.46
N ASP A 73 -8.43 -4.66 6.84
CA ASP A 73 -8.45 -3.20 7.05
C ASP A 73 -7.41 -2.71 8.07
N ILE A 74 -7.06 -3.51 9.08
CA ILE A 74 -6.02 -3.14 10.05
C ILE A 74 -4.65 -3.21 9.38
N ALA A 75 -4.39 -4.25 8.57
CA ALA A 75 -3.17 -4.35 7.79
C ALA A 75 -3.02 -3.16 6.83
N ASP A 76 -4.07 -2.82 6.08
CA ASP A 76 -4.06 -1.69 5.13
C ASP A 76 -3.75 -0.36 5.83
N LEU A 77 -4.34 -0.14 7.01
CA LEU A 77 -4.10 1.04 7.82
C LEU A 77 -2.66 1.08 8.37
N LEU A 78 -2.09 -0.05 8.75
CA LEU A 78 -0.69 -0.14 9.16
C LEU A 78 0.25 0.21 7.99
N ASN A 79 0.02 -0.32 6.79
CA ASN A 79 0.80 0.03 5.61
C ASN A 79 0.69 1.54 5.27
N ASN A 80 -0.50 2.11 5.39
CA ASN A 80 -0.71 3.56 5.19
C ASN A 80 0.00 4.41 6.25
N LEU A 81 0.04 3.98 7.52
CA LEU A 81 0.86 4.64 8.54
C LEU A 81 2.34 4.57 8.20
N GLY A 82 2.81 3.43 7.69
CA GLY A 82 4.18 3.28 7.22
C GLY A 82 4.53 4.33 6.17
N LEU A 83 3.67 4.49 5.15
CA LEU A 83 3.86 5.50 4.12
C LEU A 83 3.83 6.94 4.67
N ALA A 84 2.93 7.23 5.61
CA ALA A 84 2.84 8.55 6.23
C ALA A 84 4.12 8.89 7.02
N TRP A 85 4.64 7.95 7.82
CA TRP A 85 5.90 8.12 8.55
C TRP A 85 7.10 8.25 7.64
N LYS A 86 7.17 7.44 6.57
CA LYS A 86 8.20 7.56 5.53
C LYS A 86 8.20 8.96 4.93
N SER A 87 7.02 9.48 4.59
CA SER A 87 6.85 10.82 3.99
C SER A 87 7.13 11.96 4.99
N LEU A 88 7.14 11.68 6.29
CA LEU A 88 7.59 12.59 7.34
C LEU A 88 9.09 12.45 7.66
N GLY A 89 9.81 11.56 6.97
CA GLY A 89 11.24 11.32 7.15
C GLY A 89 11.61 10.35 8.27
N ASP A 90 10.64 9.74 8.97
CA ASP A 90 10.90 8.72 9.99
C ASP A 90 10.83 7.31 9.40
N THR A 91 11.87 6.96 8.63
CA THR A 91 11.96 5.69 7.92
C THR A 91 11.98 4.49 8.87
N ARG A 92 12.53 4.62 10.09
CA ARG A 92 12.55 3.55 11.08
C ARG A 92 11.16 3.20 11.58
N LYS A 93 10.33 4.20 11.89
CA LYS A 93 8.92 3.93 12.21
C LYS A 93 8.17 3.35 11.01
N ALA A 94 8.45 3.84 9.80
CA ALA A 94 7.83 3.33 8.60
C ALA A 94 8.03 1.80 8.45
N ILE A 95 9.28 1.34 8.58
CA ILE A 95 9.65 -0.08 8.57
C ILE A 95 8.83 -0.88 9.59
N GLY A 96 8.78 -0.43 10.85
CA GLY A 96 8.03 -1.13 11.90
C GLY A 96 6.53 -1.27 11.61
N TYR A 97 5.93 -0.30 10.90
CA TYR A 97 4.53 -0.40 10.47
C TYR A 97 4.36 -1.30 9.24
N TYR A 98 5.28 -1.25 8.27
CA TYR A 98 5.27 -2.16 7.12
C TYR A 98 5.44 -3.62 7.55
N GLU A 99 6.32 -3.92 8.49
CA GLU A 99 6.52 -5.27 9.04
C GLU A 99 5.26 -5.78 9.76
N GLN A 100 4.61 -4.93 10.57
CA GLN A 100 3.34 -5.28 11.21
C GLN A 100 2.23 -5.56 10.19
N SER A 101 2.12 -4.72 9.15
CA SER A 101 1.18 -4.95 8.04
C SER A 101 1.46 -6.27 7.35
N LEU A 102 2.72 -6.51 6.97
CA LEU A 102 3.15 -7.70 6.25
C LEU A 102 2.87 -8.97 7.04
N GLN A 103 3.18 -8.99 8.33
CA GLN A 103 2.92 -10.11 9.22
C GLN A 103 1.41 -10.41 9.32
N MET A 104 0.59 -9.37 9.43
CA MET A 104 -0.86 -9.51 9.49
C MET A 104 -1.43 -10.05 8.17
N THR A 105 -1.04 -9.48 7.04
CA THR A 105 -1.49 -9.93 5.71
C THR A 105 -1.07 -11.39 5.44
N ARG A 106 0.15 -11.79 5.82
CA ARG A 106 0.60 -13.19 5.75
C ARG A 106 -0.24 -14.12 6.62
N THR A 107 -0.74 -13.64 7.76
CA THR A 107 -1.62 -14.43 8.64
C THR A 107 -3.03 -14.57 8.07
N ILE A 108 -3.53 -13.55 7.35
CA ILE A 108 -4.86 -13.56 6.71
C ILE A 108 -4.90 -14.52 5.53
N TYR A 109 -3.91 -14.41 4.64
CA TYR A 109 -3.91 -15.11 3.34
C TYR A 109 -3.04 -16.36 3.32
N GLY A 110 -2.23 -16.60 4.35
CA GLY A 110 -1.17 -17.60 4.34
C GLY A 110 0.08 -17.12 3.59
N THR A 111 1.21 -17.78 3.82
CA THR A 111 2.50 -17.43 3.19
C THR A 111 2.64 -17.92 1.75
N SER A 112 1.80 -18.86 1.33
CA SER A 112 1.92 -19.54 0.02
C SER A 112 1.08 -18.92 -1.09
N PHE A 113 0.17 -18.00 -0.76
CA PHE A 113 -0.68 -17.35 -1.77
C PHE A 113 -0.06 -16.02 -2.19
N ALA A 114 0.14 -15.87 -3.50
CA ALA A 114 0.56 -14.61 -4.08
C ALA A 114 -0.57 -13.58 -3.93
N ASN A 115 -0.30 -12.49 -3.21
CA ASN A 115 -1.27 -11.45 -2.89
C ASN A 115 -0.65 -10.08 -3.14
N ASP A 116 -1.38 -9.20 -3.84
CA ASP A 116 -0.84 -7.90 -4.26
C ASP A 116 -0.59 -6.96 -3.08
N ASP A 117 -1.35 -7.06 -2.00
CA ASP A 117 -1.14 -6.29 -0.76
C ASP A 117 0.19 -6.70 -0.10
N ILE A 118 0.52 -7.99 -0.07
CA ILE A 118 1.81 -8.50 0.41
C ILE A 118 2.94 -7.98 -0.48
N ALA A 119 2.76 -8.05 -1.81
CA ALA A 119 3.76 -7.57 -2.75
C ALA A 119 4.00 -6.05 -2.63
N ALA A 120 2.94 -5.26 -2.42
CA ALA A 120 3.02 -3.83 -2.20
C ALA A 120 3.72 -3.48 -0.88
N ALA A 121 3.38 -4.18 0.22
CA ALA A 121 4.04 -4.00 1.51
C ALA A 121 5.55 -4.33 1.44
N LEU A 122 5.91 -5.44 0.78
CA LEU A 122 7.31 -5.80 0.53
C LEU A 122 8.04 -4.74 -0.30
N ASN A 123 7.40 -4.20 -1.33
CA ASN A 123 7.99 -3.13 -2.13
C ASN A 123 8.25 -1.87 -1.30
N ASN A 124 7.29 -1.46 -0.45
CA ASN A 124 7.44 -0.31 0.43
C ASN A 124 8.54 -0.52 1.48
N LEU A 125 8.63 -1.74 2.03
CA LEU A 125 9.69 -2.12 2.95
C LEU A 125 11.07 -2.06 2.26
N GLY A 126 11.17 -2.51 1.01
CA GLY A 126 12.39 -2.42 0.21
C GLY A 126 12.85 -0.97 0.00
N LEU A 127 11.92 -0.07 -0.36
CA LEU A 127 12.21 1.36 -0.47
C LEU A 127 12.67 1.95 0.87
N ALA A 128 12.04 1.57 1.99
CA ALA A 128 12.42 2.07 3.30
C ALA A 128 13.80 1.56 3.74
N TRP A 129 14.18 0.33 3.40
CA TRP A 129 15.54 -0.18 3.65
C TRP A 129 16.58 0.54 2.78
N ALA A 130 16.27 0.83 1.52
CA ALA A 130 17.14 1.61 0.64
C ALA A 130 17.36 3.03 1.20
N ASP A 131 16.31 3.69 1.69
CA ASP A 131 16.39 5.01 2.32
C ASP A 131 17.26 5.00 3.61
N LEU A 132 17.41 3.85 4.27
CA LEU A 132 18.32 3.67 5.41
C LEU A 132 19.74 3.24 5.00
N GLY A 133 20.00 3.03 3.70
CA GLY A 133 21.28 2.55 3.17
C GLY A 133 21.49 1.04 3.27
N ASP A 134 20.50 0.25 3.72
CA ASP A 134 20.58 -1.22 3.72
C ASP A 134 20.06 -1.77 2.38
N HIS A 135 20.85 -1.56 1.33
CA HIS A 135 20.49 -1.95 -0.03
C HIS A 135 20.38 -3.49 -0.19
N ARG A 136 21.05 -4.29 0.66
CA ARG A 136 20.90 -5.76 0.64
C ARG A 136 19.51 -6.19 1.10
N ARG A 137 19.00 -5.61 2.19
CA ARG A 137 17.60 -5.85 2.61
C ARG A 137 16.61 -5.30 1.59
N ALA A 138 16.91 -4.16 0.96
CA ALA A 138 16.09 -3.61 -0.10
C ALA A 138 15.94 -4.59 -1.29
N VAL A 139 17.06 -5.13 -1.79
CA VAL A 139 17.07 -6.15 -2.85
C VAL A 139 16.20 -7.35 -2.45
N SER A 140 16.41 -7.92 -1.27
CA SER A 140 15.64 -9.09 -0.83
C SER A 140 14.12 -8.82 -0.78
N CYS A 141 13.72 -7.63 -0.33
CA CYS A 141 12.32 -7.24 -0.29
C CYS A 141 11.73 -7.05 -1.70
N HIS A 142 12.47 -6.39 -2.59
CA HIS A 142 12.03 -6.18 -3.97
C HIS A 142 11.98 -7.48 -4.78
N GLU A 143 12.88 -8.44 -4.56
CA GLU A 143 12.83 -9.76 -5.18
C GLU A 143 11.58 -10.54 -4.77
N GLN A 144 11.27 -10.57 -3.47
CA GLN A 144 10.05 -11.22 -2.98
C GLN A 144 8.78 -10.55 -3.56
N SER A 145 8.76 -9.21 -3.63
CA SER A 145 7.67 -8.45 -4.25
C SER A 145 7.51 -8.79 -5.74
N LEU A 146 8.61 -8.83 -6.49
CA LEU A 146 8.61 -9.18 -7.90
C LEU A 146 8.11 -10.60 -8.13
N GLN A 147 8.58 -11.57 -7.34
CA GLN A 147 8.16 -12.96 -7.45
C GLN A 147 6.65 -13.09 -7.27
N MET A 148 6.08 -12.43 -6.25
CA MET A 148 4.63 -12.42 -6.03
C MET A 148 3.88 -11.77 -7.19
N ARG A 149 4.34 -10.62 -7.69
CA ARG A 149 3.70 -9.94 -8.83
C ARG A 149 3.74 -10.78 -10.11
N ARG A 150 4.83 -11.51 -10.36
CA ARG A 150 4.91 -12.48 -11.47
C ARG A 150 3.91 -13.63 -11.28
N SER A 151 3.74 -14.13 -10.06
CA SER A 151 2.72 -15.15 -9.77
C SER A 151 1.29 -14.64 -9.92
N ILE A 152 1.01 -13.36 -9.62
CA ILE A 152 -0.33 -12.77 -9.71
C ILE A 152 -0.71 -12.45 -11.16
N TYR A 153 0.16 -11.75 -11.89
CA TYR A 153 -0.15 -11.20 -13.21
C TYR A 153 0.35 -12.07 -14.37
N GLY A 154 1.17 -13.07 -14.08
CA GLY A 154 1.87 -13.87 -15.07
C GLY A 154 3.21 -13.26 -15.48
N GLU A 155 4.24 -14.10 -15.60
CA GLU A 155 5.61 -13.65 -15.89
C GLU A 155 5.77 -13.02 -17.28
N GLY A 156 4.95 -13.44 -18.25
CA GLY A 156 4.98 -12.96 -19.63
C GLY A 156 4.24 -11.64 -19.87
N VAL A 157 3.36 -11.22 -18.95
CA VAL A 157 2.48 -10.06 -19.17
C VAL A 157 3.21 -8.76 -18.84
N GLY A 158 3.05 -7.74 -19.71
CA GLY A 158 3.42 -6.37 -19.40
C GLY A 158 2.52 -5.84 -18.30
N HIS A 159 3.03 -5.74 -17.08
CA HIS A 159 2.29 -5.19 -15.96
C HIS A 159 3.08 -4.07 -15.28
N PRO A 160 2.51 -2.86 -15.08
CA PRO A 160 3.21 -1.73 -14.48
C PRO A 160 3.84 -2.04 -13.12
N ASN A 161 3.17 -2.85 -12.30
CA ASN A 161 3.70 -3.28 -11.00
C ASN A 161 4.94 -4.18 -11.14
N ILE A 162 5.00 -5.07 -12.15
CA ILE A 162 6.18 -5.90 -12.42
C ILE A 162 7.32 -4.99 -12.88
N ALA A 163 7.05 -4.07 -13.82
CA ALA A 163 8.04 -3.13 -14.33
C ALA A 163 8.62 -2.24 -13.22
N SER A 164 7.77 -1.72 -12.32
CA SER A 164 8.19 -0.94 -11.16
C SER A 164 9.04 -1.75 -10.17
N SER A 165 8.69 -3.01 -9.88
CA SER A 165 9.53 -3.88 -9.04
C SER A 165 10.90 -4.14 -9.66
N LEU A 166 10.97 -4.36 -10.98
CA LEU A 166 12.23 -4.54 -11.71
C LEU A 166 13.08 -3.26 -11.67
N GLN A 167 12.45 -2.09 -11.83
CA GLN A 167 13.15 -0.81 -11.72
C GLN A 167 13.74 -0.61 -10.32
N ASN A 168 12.97 -0.88 -9.27
CA ASN A 168 13.44 -0.77 -7.89
C ASN A 168 14.59 -1.73 -7.60
N LEU A 169 14.57 -2.96 -8.16
CA LEU A 169 15.70 -3.88 -8.11
C LEU A 169 16.92 -3.32 -8.82
N GLY A 170 16.76 -2.79 -10.03
CA GLY A 170 17.84 -2.16 -10.77
C GLY A 170 18.53 -1.07 -9.94
N THR A 171 17.75 -0.21 -9.30
CA THR A 171 18.26 0.85 -8.42
C THR A 171 18.96 0.28 -7.19
N ALA A 172 18.37 -0.68 -6.49
CA ALA A 172 18.98 -1.27 -5.30
C ALA A 172 20.31 -2.00 -5.62
N TRP A 173 20.41 -2.66 -6.78
CA TRP A 173 21.67 -3.26 -7.24
C TRP A 173 22.70 -2.21 -7.66
N ASN A 174 22.26 -1.11 -8.26
CA ASN A 174 23.15 0.00 -8.59
C ASN A 174 23.75 0.65 -7.34
N ASP A 175 22.94 0.81 -6.27
CA ASP A 175 23.41 1.33 -4.99
C ASP A 175 24.40 0.37 -4.29
N LEU A 176 24.36 -0.92 -4.61
CA LEU A 176 25.37 -1.92 -4.22
C LEU A 176 26.63 -1.93 -5.10
N CYS A 177 26.72 -1.01 -6.07
CA CYS A 177 27.76 -0.97 -7.11
C CYS A 177 27.81 -2.23 -8.00
N ASP A 178 26.74 -3.02 -8.04
CA ASP A 178 26.59 -4.14 -8.99
C ASP A 178 25.88 -3.66 -10.24
N HIS A 179 26.62 -2.91 -11.05
CA HIS A 179 26.08 -2.32 -12.28
C HIS A 179 25.63 -3.37 -13.29
N ARG A 180 26.20 -4.58 -13.26
CA ARG A 180 25.81 -5.68 -14.15
C ARG A 180 24.39 -6.14 -13.85
N ASN A 181 24.08 -6.40 -12.59
CA ASN A 181 22.72 -6.75 -12.20
C ASN A 181 21.76 -5.57 -12.39
N ALA A 182 22.20 -4.34 -12.09
CA ALA A 182 21.39 -3.14 -12.29
C ALA A 182 20.90 -3.00 -13.75
N VAL A 183 21.82 -3.05 -14.72
CA VAL A 183 21.50 -2.98 -16.16
C VAL A 183 20.54 -4.09 -16.55
N ARG A 184 20.79 -5.33 -16.12
CA ARG A 184 19.92 -6.48 -16.41
C ARG A 184 18.48 -6.26 -15.95
N TYR A 185 18.28 -5.68 -14.76
CA TYR A 185 16.93 -5.41 -14.24
C TYR A 185 16.27 -4.21 -14.91
N TYR A 186 17.03 -3.16 -15.25
CA TYR A 186 16.50 -2.03 -16.01
C TYR A 186 16.05 -2.44 -17.43
N GLU A 187 16.83 -3.28 -18.12
CA GLU A 187 16.44 -3.83 -19.42
C GLU A 187 15.16 -4.66 -19.34
N GLN A 188 15.04 -5.52 -18.33
CA GLN A 188 13.80 -6.27 -18.09
C GLN A 188 12.62 -5.35 -17.78
N SER A 189 12.82 -4.28 -16.99
CA SER A 189 11.77 -3.30 -16.69
C SER A 189 11.27 -2.62 -17.95
N LEU A 190 12.20 -2.18 -18.82
CA LEU A 190 11.87 -1.53 -20.09
C LEU A 190 11.07 -2.46 -21.01
N GLN A 191 11.45 -3.73 -21.11
CA GLN A 191 10.70 -4.71 -21.89
C GLN A 191 9.25 -4.85 -21.39
N LYS A 192 8.98 -4.70 -20.09
CA LYS A 192 7.63 -4.78 -19.54
C LYS A 192 6.75 -3.54 -19.78
N TYR A 193 7.33 -2.43 -20.23
CA TYR A 193 6.57 -1.25 -20.67
C TYR A 193 6.24 -1.28 -22.16
N LEU A 194 6.92 -2.12 -22.95
CA LEU A 194 6.84 -2.12 -24.42
C LEU A 194 5.90 -3.17 -25.00
N TRP A 195 5.29 -4.01 -24.17
CA TRP A 195 4.39 -5.12 -24.51
C TRP A 195 3.35 -5.29 -23.41
#